data_AF-A0A7V3BRJ3-F1
#
_entry.id   AF-A0A7V3BRJ3-F1
#
_cell.length_a   1.000
_cell.length_b   1.000
_cell.length_c   1.000
_cell.angle_alpha   90.00
_cell.angle_beta   90.00
_cell.angle_gamma   90.00
#
_symmetry.space_group_name_H-M   'P 1'
#
loop_
_entity.id
_entity.type
_entity.pdbx_description
1 polymer ?
#
loop_
_entity_poly.entity_id
_entity_poly.type
_entity_poly.pdbx_seq_one_letter_code
_entity_poly.pdbx_strand_id
1 'polypeptide(L)'
;MKIIGFIWLEDVVQKIEQKHGVRQAEVREIFTNHPHFRFVEKGHRRGENVCAALGQTGSGRYLSVFFIHKRAGRALILSAQTMAESERRRYEQR
;
A
#
# COMPACT_ATOMS: atom_id res chain seq x y z
N MET A 1 -6.06 -3.53 -11.41
CA MET A 1 -6.99 -3.37 -10.26
C MET A 1 -7.26 -1.88 -10.09
N LYS A 2 -8.49 -1.47 -9.79
CA LYS A 2 -8.86 -0.05 -9.64
C LYS A 2 -9.25 0.22 -8.18
N ILE A 3 -8.58 1.19 -7.56
CA ILE A 3 -8.90 1.66 -6.20
C ILE A 3 -9.60 3.00 -6.31
N ILE A 4 -10.82 3.09 -5.76
CA ILE A 4 -11.67 4.28 -5.83
C ILE A 4 -11.75 5.03 -4.48
N GLY A 5 -11.12 4.49 -3.44
CA GLY A 5 -11.10 5.11 -2.12
C GLY A 5 -10.36 4.26 -1.08
N PHE A 6 -10.12 4.86 0.08
CA PHE A 6 -9.35 4.27 1.16
C PHE A 6 -10.19 4.16 2.43
N ILE A 7 -9.97 3.09 3.17
CA ILE A 7 -10.48 2.93 4.53
C ILE A 7 -9.27 2.95 5.45
N TRP A 8 -9.29 3.84 6.43
CA TRP A 8 -8.24 4.05 7.41
C TRP A 8 -8.76 3.66 8.79
N LEU A 9 -7.95 2.91 9.53
CA LEU A 9 -8.15 2.71 10.95
C LEU A 9 -7.16 3.61 11.69
N GLU A 10 -7.63 4.35 12.69
CA GLU A 10 -6.84 5.39 13.35
C GLU A 10 -5.56 4.83 13.98
N ASP A 11 -5.68 3.68 14.65
CA ASP A 11 -4.57 2.93 15.23
C ASP A 11 -3.53 2.51 14.19
N VAL A 12 -3.97 2.13 12.99
CA VAL A 12 -3.09 1.79 11.86
C VAL A 12 -2.39 3.05 11.33
N VAL A 13 -3.12 4.15 11.16
CA VAL A 13 -2.53 5.42 10.69
C VAL A 13 -1.45 5.89 11.65
N GLN A 14 -1.77 5.96 12.94
CA GLN A 14 -0.85 6.37 13.99
C GLN A 14 0.37 5.45 14.04
N LYS A 15 0.18 4.14 13.98
CA LYS A 15 1.27 3.16 13.95
C LYS A 15 2.18 3.33 12.74
N ILE A 16 1.62 3.53 11.55
CA ILE A 16 2.39 3.70 10.32
C ILE A 16 3.24 4.97 10.41
N GLU A 17 2.65 6.08 10.85
CA GLU A 17 3.36 7.34 10.98
C GLU A 17 4.48 7.25 12.02
N GLN A 18 4.19 6.73 13.22
CA GLN A 18 5.18 6.62 14.29
C GLN A 18 6.30 5.62 13.99
N LYS A 19 5.96 4.45 13.44
CA LYS A 19 6.94 3.38 13.22
C LYS A 19 7.72 3.52 11.92
N HIS A 20 7.09 4.07 10.88
CA HIS A 20 7.65 4.05 9.52
C HIS A 20 7.81 5.45 8.93
N GLY A 21 7.34 6.51 9.58
CA GLY A 21 7.42 7.88 9.07
C GLY A 21 6.71 8.03 7.71
N VAL A 22 5.65 7.26 7.49
CA VAL A 22 4.85 7.30 6.27
C VAL A 22 3.55 8.01 6.54
N ARG A 23 3.24 9.03 5.75
CA ARG A 23 1.99 9.79 5.85
C ARG A 23 0.92 9.23 4.94
N GLN A 24 -0.35 9.46 5.27
CA GLN A 24 -1.48 9.07 4.43
C GLN A 24 -1.40 9.66 3.02
N ALA A 25 -0.86 10.88 2.88
CA ALA A 25 -0.67 11.52 1.58
C ALA A 25 0.26 10.72 0.66
N GLU A 26 1.39 10.24 1.19
CA GLU A 26 2.35 9.42 0.45
C GLU A 26 1.74 8.08 0.02
N VAL A 27 0.91 7.49 0.88
CA VAL A 27 0.13 6.30 0.52
C VAL A 27 -0.80 6.61 -0.66
N ARG A 28 -1.55 7.72 -0.62
CA ARG A 28 -2.45 8.09 -1.73
C ARG A 28 -1.69 8.32 -3.04
N GLU A 29 -0.53 8.98 -2.98
CA GLU A 29 0.32 9.24 -4.15
C GLU A 29 0.69 7.94 -4.87
N ILE A 30 1.10 6.90 -4.12
CA ILE A 30 1.49 5.61 -4.71
C ILE A 30 0.36 4.99 -5.54
N PHE A 31 -0.88 5.09 -5.08
CA PHE A 31 -2.02 4.54 -5.81
C PHE A 31 -2.38 5.36 -7.05
N THR A 32 -1.86 6.59 -7.17
CA THR A 32 -2.15 7.53 -8.26
C THR A 32 -1.03 7.51 -9.32
N ASN A 33 0.23 7.39 -8.92
CA ASN A 33 1.43 7.54 -9.77
C ASN A 33 1.85 6.28 -10.55
N HIS A 34 0.97 5.31 -10.80
CA HIS A 34 1.26 3.97 -11.36
C HIS A 34 1.71 2.92 -10.31
N PRO A 35 0.81 2.50 -9.41
CA PRO A 35 1.11 1.45 -8.46
C PRO A 35 1.34 0.10 -9.15
N HIS A 36 2.41 -0.59 -8.77
CA HIS A 36 2.54 -2.01 -9.08
C HIS A 36 1.83 -2.84 -8.00
N PHE A 37 0.70 -3.45 -8.37
CA PHE A 37 -0.06 -4.30 -7.44
C PHE A 37 0.43 -5.75 -7.44
N ARG A 38 0.58 -6.32 -6.24
CA ARG A 38 0.96 -7.72 -6.02
C ARG A 38 -0.02 -8.40 -5.09
N PHE A 39 -0.46 -9.60 -5.45
CA PHE A 39 -1.19 -10.47 -4.53
C PHE A 39 -0.21 -11.01 -3.46
N VAL A 40 -0.59 -10.93 -2.19
CA VAL A 40 0.20 -11.43 -1.07
C VAL A 40 -0.40 -12.74 -0.58
N GLU A 41 -1.66 -12.70 -0.13
CA GLU A 41 -2.37 -13.88 0.38
C GLU A 41 -3.89 -13.67 0.34
N LYS A 42 -4.63 -14.76 0.57
CA LYS A 42 -6.08 -14.68 0.81
C LYS A 42 -6.30 -14.08 2.18
N GLY A 43 -7.13 -13.05 2.30
CA GLY A 43 -7.52 -12.52 3.60
C GLY A 43 -8.53 -13.43 4.31
N HIS A 44 -8.88 -13.06 5.54
CA HIS A 44 -9.78 -13.84 6.39
C HIS A 44 -11.21 -13.98 5.85
N ARG A 45 -11.63 -13.10 4.93
CA ARG A 45 -12.98 -13.12 4.33
C ARG A 45 -12.91 -13.51 2.87
N ARG A 46 -13.86 -14.34 2.42
CA ARG A 46 -13.90 -14.81 1.03
C ARG A 46 -14.07 -13.64 0.05
N GLY A 47 -13.09 -13.47 -0.83
CA GLY A 47 -13.05 -12.39 -1.83
C GLY A 47 -12.42 -11.09 -1.32
N GLU A 48 -11.82 -11.11 -0.13
CA GLU A 48 -10.98 -10.04 0.38
C GLU A 48 -9.53 -10.53 0.42
N ASN A 49 -8.75 -10.20 -0.60
CA ASN A 49 -7.34 -10.59 -0.67
C ASN A 49 -6.46 -9.51 -0.04
N VAL A 50 -5.39 -9.94 0.63
CA VAL A 50 -4.30 -9.06 1.03
C VAL A 50 -3.43 -8.82 -0.20
N CYS A 51 -3.27 -7.56 -0.55
CA CYS A 51 -2.47 -7.09 -1.66
C CYS A 51 -1.41 -6.11 -1.16
N ALA A 52 -0.33 -5.99 -1.93
CA ALA A 52 0.66 -4.94 -1.77
C ALA A 52 0.58 -4.00 -2.98
N ALA A 53 0.67 -2.69 -2.73
CA ALA A 53 0.89 -1.66 -3.72
C ALA A 53 2.32 -1.16 -3.55
N LEU A 54 3.12 -1.33 -4.60
CA LEU A 54 4.49 -0.88 -4.66
C LEU A 54 4.53 0.37 -5.53
N GLY A 55 5.19 1.43 -5.05
CA GLY A 55 5.32 2.64 -5.87
C GLY A 55 6.32 3.64 -5.32
N GLN A 56 6.54 4.68 -6.12
CA GLN A 56 7.37 5.82 -5.78
C GLN A 56 6.50 7.06 -5.56
N THR A 57 6.74 7.77 -4.46
CA THR A 57 6.10 9.07 -4.17
C THR A 57 6.64 10.16 -5.09
N GLY A 58 5.96 11.31 -5.15
CA GLY A 58 6.47 12.48 -5.89
C GLY A 58 7.82 13.00 -5.36
N SER A 59 8.11 12.75 -4.08
CA SER A 59 9.40 13.07 -3.44
C SER A 59 10.50 12.02 -3.68
N GLY A 60 10.20 10.95 -4.43
CA GLY A 60 11.16 9.92 -4.79
C GLY A 60 11.29 8.76 -3.80
N ARG A 61 10.48 8.71 -2.72
CA ARG A 61 10.48 7.60 -1.75
C ARG A 61 9.78 6.38 -2.33
N TYR A 62 10.40 5.21 -2.19
CA TYR A 62 9.81 3.93 -2.60
C TYR A 62 9.10 3.30 -1.41
N LEU A 63 7.77 3.10 -1.49
CA LEU A 63 7.01 2.48 -0.40
C LEU A 63 6.25 1.24 -0.85
N SER A 64 6.13 0.31 0.10
CA SER A 64 5.29 -0.88 0.02
C SER A 64 4.09 -0.68 0.94
N VAL A 65 2.89 -0.69 0.37
CA VAL A 65 1.62 -0.50 1.09
C VAL A 65 0.82 -1.79 1.05
N PHE A 66 0.56 -2.37 2.23
CA PHE A 66 -0.27 -3.56 2.37
C PHE A 66 -1.72 -3.16 2.66
N PHE A 67 -2.65 -3.74 1.93
CA PHE A 67 -4.06 -3.43 2.06
C PHE A 67 -4.94 -4.63 1.71
N ILE A 68 -6.17 -4.61 2.20
CA ILE A 68 -7.21 -5.52 1.76
C ILE A 68 -8.00 -4.85 0.64
N HIS A 69 -8.08 -5.52 -0.51
CA HIS A 69 -8.96 -5.08 -1.60
C HIS A 69 -10.41 -5.49 -1.28
N LYS A 70 -11.25 -4.50 -0.98
CA LYS A 70 -12.69 -4.69 -0.72
C LYS A 70 -13.47 -4.76 -2.03
N ARG A 71 -14.58 -5.49 -2.04
CA ARG A 71 -15.45 -5.69 -3.23
C ARG A 71 -15.92 -4.38 -3.90
N ALA A 72 -16.06 -3.31 -3.12
CA ALA A 72 -16.43 -1.98 -3.63
C ALA A 72 -15.25 -1.19 -4.24
N GLY A 73 -14.10 -1.81 -4.51
CA GLY A 73 -12.91 -1.13 -5.04
C GLY A 73 -12.23 -0.23 -4.02
N ARG A 74 -12.49 -0.41 -2.72
CA ARG A 74 -11.82 0.33 -1.64
C ARG A 74 -10.62 -0.44 -1.11
N ALA A 75 -9.56 0.26 -0.74
CA ALA A 75 -8.39 -0.30 -0.08
C ALA A 75 -8.48 -0.05 1.43
N LEU A 76 -8.60 -1.11 2.23
CA LEU A 76 -8.40 -1.02 3.68
C LEU A 76 -6.92 -1.13 3.97
N ILE A 77 -6.29 -0.04 4.41
CA ILE A 77 -4.85 -0.01 4.65
C ILE A 77 -4.52 -0.77 5.92
N LEU A 78 -3.55 -1.68 5.84
CA LEU A 78 -3.07 -2.51 6.95
C LEU A 78 -1.70 -2.06 7.45
N SER A 79 -0.82 -1.65 6.53
CA SER A 79 0.53 -1.18 6.82
C SER A 79 1.10 -0.42 5.63
N ALA A 80 2.05 0.47 5.87
CA ALA A 80 2.86 1.10 4.84
C ALA A 80 4.28 1.32 5.38
N GLN A 81 5.29 1.04 4.56
CA GLN A 81 6.69 1.21 4.95
C GLN A 81 7.57 1.50 3.73
N THR A 82 8.72 2.10 3.97
CA THR A 82 9.78 2.21 2.96
C THR A 82 10.20 0.82 2.50
N MET A 83 10.37 0.64 1.20
CA MET A 83 10.88 -0.62 0.63
C MET A 83 12.28 -0.89 1.14
N ALA A 84 12.56 -2.16 1.45
CA ALA A 84 13.93 -2.62 1.61
C ALA A 84 14.66 -2.58 0.26
N GLU A 85 15.99 -2.52 0.27
CA GLU A 85 16.80 -2.39 -0.95
C GLU A 85 16.52 -3.52 -1.97
N SER A 86 16.35 -4.75 -1.49
CA SER A 86 16.01 -5.89 -2.35
C SER A 86 14.61 -5.78 -2.98
N GLU A 87 13.62 -5.25 -2.24
CA GLU A 87 12.27 -5.00 -2.73
C GLU A 87 12.28 -3.87 -3.78
N ARG A 88 13.05 -2.81 -3.52
CA ARG A 88 13.25 -1.70 -4.45
C ARG A 88 13.90 -2.16 -5.75
N ARG A 89 15.02 -2.89 -5.70
CA ARG A 89 15.69 -3.40 -6.92
C ARG A 89 14.75 -4.23 -7.77
N ARG A 90 13.93 -5.08 -7.13
CA ARG A 90 12.92 -5.89 -7.85
C ARG A 90 11.79 -5.05 -8.43
N TYR A 91 11.42 -3.94 -7.77
CA TYR A 91 10.43 -3.00 -8.28
C TYR A 91 10.95 -2.22 -9.49
N GLU A 92 12.21 -1.77 -9.45
CA GLU A 92 12.83 -1.01 -10.55
C GLU A 92 13.11 -1.85 -11.80
N GLN A 93 13.24 -3.17 -11.67
CA GLN A 93 13.46 -4.10 -12.80
C GLN A 93 12.17 -4.56 -13.49
N ARG A 94 11.02 -3.96 -13.17
CA ARG A 94 9.70 -4.31 -13.73
C ARG A 94 9.37 -3.55 -14.99
#